data_AF-A0A235AC20-F1
#
_entry.id   AF-A0A235AC20-F1
#
_cell.length_a   1.000
_cell.length_b   1.000
_cell.length_c   1.000
_cell.angle_alpha   90.00
_cell.angle_beta   90.00
_cell.angle_gamma   90.00
#
_symmetry.space_group_name_H-M   'P 1'
#
loop_
_entity.id
_entity.type
_entity.pdbx_description
1 polymer ?
#
loop_
_entity_poly.entity_id
_entity_poly.type
_entity_poly.pdbx_seq_one_letter_code
_entity_poly.pdbx_strand_id
1 'polypeptide(L)'
;MADVVWVKYSTLERTSGQLERILSELEDAASLSGDLLGAIGRPYGRGELRDRVDSFESGWDNRRGDLVRDITKIREHVVGVLDGFREWDEETASQMDVDASGLSSASRPTPA
;
A
#
# COMPACT_ATOMS: atom_id res chain seq x y z
N MET A 1 -4.37 29.27 -7.90
CA MET A 1 -3.75 28.34 -8.87
C MET A 1 -3.70 27.00 -8.20
N ALA A 2 -4.43 26.01 -8.72
CA ALA A 2 -4.30 24.63 -8.22
C ALA A 2 -2.88 24.16 -8.52
N ASP A 3 -2.20 23.62 -7.52
CA ASP A 3 -0.88 23.03 -7.70
C ASP A 3 -1.02 21.82 -8.62
N VAL A 4 -0.29 21.83 -9.74
CA VAL A 4 -0.40 20.78 -10.76
C VAL A 4 0.43 19.59 -10.31
N VAL A 5 -0.23 18.56 -9.78
CA VAL A 5 0.41 17.32 -9.36
C VAL A 5 0.60 16.43 -10.58
N TRP A 6 1.85 16.26 -11.01
CA TRP A 6 2.22 15.33 -12.08
C TRP A 6 2.34 13.92 -11.53
N VAL A 7 1.37 13.06 -11.85
CA VAL A 7 1.33 11.68 -11.39
C VAL A 7 1.89 10.73 -12.46
N LYS A 8 2.99 10.04 -12.13
CA LYS A 8 3.50 8.94 -12.97
C LYS A 8 2.93 7.61 -12.47
N TYR A 9 2.04 6.99 -13.24
CA TYR A 9 1.47 5.68 -12.93
C TYR A 9 2.52 4.63 -12.56
N SER A 10 3.59 4.53 -13.36
CA SER A 10 4.68 3.59 -13.11
C SER A 10 5.41 3.81 -11.77
N THR A 11 5.46 5.05 -11.27
CA THR A 11 6.02 5.34 -9.95
C THR A 11 5.09 4.85 -8.86
N LEU A 12 3.78 5.13 -8.96
CA LEU A 12 2.79 4.69 -7.98
C LEU A 12 2.68 3.15 -7.94
N GLU A 13 2.66 2.49 -9.08
CA GLU A 13 2.65 1.03 -9.19
C GLU A 13 3.89 0.42 -8.53
N ARG A 14 5.08 0.96 -8.84
CA ARG A 14 6.32 0.51 -8.22
C ARG A 14 6.30 0.70 -6.71
N THR A 15 5.83 1.85 -6.24
CA THR A 15 5.72 2.14 -4.81
C THR A 15 4.73 1.19 -4.12
N SER A 16 3.57 0.93 -4.72
CA SER A 16 2.59 -0.04 -4.22
C SER A 16 3.22 -1.44 -4.08
N GLY A 17 3.93 -1.91 -5.11
CA GLY A 17 4.63 -3.20 -5.07
C GLY A 17 5.84 -3.24 -4.14
N GLN A 18 6.44 -2.10 -3.79
CA GLN A 18 7.46 -2.02 -2.74
C GLN A 18 6.83 -2.13 -1.34
N LEU A 19 5.72 -1.44 -1.11
CA LEU A 19 4.98 -1.49 0.16
C LEU A 19 4.45 -2.90 0.42
N GLU A 20 3.95 -3.57 -0.60
CA GLU A 20 3.48 -4.96 -0.49
C GLU A 20 4.58 -5.94 -0.08
N ARG A 21 5.78 -5.80 -0.65
CA ARG A 21 6.95 -6.60 -0.24
C ARG A 21 7.35 -6.35 1.21
N ILE A 22 7.37 -5.08 1.63
CA ILE A 22 7.68 -4.73 3.01
C ILE A 22 6.63 -5.33 3.97
N LEU A 23 5.34 -5.28 3.62
CA LEU A 23 4.28 -5.91 4.43
C LEU A 23 4.51 -7.42 4.58
N SER A 24 4.79 -8.12 3.47
CA SER A 24 5.09 -9.55 3.52
C SER A 24 6.29 -9.87 4.42
N GLU A 25 7.39 -9.13 4.29
CA GLU A 25 8.59 -9.32 5.12
C GLU A 25 8.29 -9.10 6.62
N LEU A 26 7.48 -8.08 6.93
CA LEU A 26 7.09 -7.79 8.31
C LEU A 26 6.15 -8.87 8.88
N GLU A 27 5.25 -9.44 8.09
CA GLU A 27 4.35 -10.50 8.53
C GLU A 27 5.10 -11.82 8.79
N ASP A 28 6.00 -12.20 7.88
CA ASP A 28 6.78 -13.45 7.96
C ASP A 28 7.76 -13.50 9.15
N ALA A 29 8.25 -12.33 9.59
CA ALA A 29 9.19 -12.21 10.70
C ALA A 29 8.66 -12.72 12.06
N ALA A 30 7.35 -13.00 12.21
CA ALA A 30 6.75 -13.51 13.45
C ALA A 30 7.35 -14.85 13.89
N SER A 31 7.64 -15.70 12.91
CA SER A 31 7.93 -17.14 13.10
C SER A 31 9.27 -17.41 13.78
N LEU A 32 10.22 -16.48 13.73
CA LEU A 32 11.59 -16.67 14.20
C LEU A 32 11.73 -16.63 15.74
N SER A 33 10.78 -15.99 16.42
CA SER A 33 10.84 -15.65 17.85
C SER A 33 10.76 -16.87 18.78
N GLY A 34 9.83 -17.79 18.51
CA GLY A 34 9.65 -19.01 19.30
C GLY A 34 10.85 -19.95 19.23
N ASP A 35 11.42 -20.10 18.03
CA ASP A 35 12.61 -20.91 17.79
C ASP A 35 13.83 -20.32 18.51
N LEU A 36 13.97 -18.99 18.51
CA LEU A 36 15.04 -18.30 19.23
C LEU A 36 14.95 -18.51 20.75
N LEU A 37 13.77 -18.35 21.35
CA LEU A 37 13.56 -18.59 22.78
C LEU A 37 13.81 -20.04 23.17
N GLY A 38 13.40 -20.98 22.32
CA GLY A 38 13.67 -22.41 22.47
C GLY A 38 15.18 -22.72 22.42
N ALA A 39 15.90 -22.12 21.46
CA ALA A 39 17.34 -22.28 21.31
C ALA A 39 18.14 -21.72 22.50
N ILE A 40 17.69 -20.61 23.09
CA ILE A 40 18.32 -20.04 24.29
C ILE A 40 18.08 -20.93 25.51
N GLY A 41 16.83 -21.36 25.72
CA GLY A 41 16.47 -22.25 26.84
C GLY A 41 16.73 -21.64 28.22
N ARG A 42 17.19 -22.47 29.17
CA ARG A 42 17.57 -22.07 30.55
C ARG A 42 18.85 -22.81 30.99
N PRO A 43 20.02 -22.50 30.40
CA PRO A 43 21.26 -23.21 30.70
C PRO A 43 21.62 -23.04 32.18
N TYR A 44 21.94 -24.15 32.86
CA TYR A 44 22.21 -24.18 34.30
C TYR A 44 21.11 -23.55 35.16
N GLY A 45 19.86 -23.56 34.68
CA GLY A 45 18.72 -22.93 35.35
C GLY A 45 18.68 -21.40 35.23
N ARG A 46 19.63 -20.78 34.52
CA ARG A 46 19.70 -19.32 34.31
C ARG A 46 18.80 -18.92 33.16
N GLY A 47 17.80 -18.10 33.45
CA GLY A 47 16.76 -17.70 32.51
C GLY A 47 16.88 -16.26 32.02
N GLU A 48 17.80 -15.47 32.56
CA GLU A 48 17.81 -14.01 32.39
C GLU A 48 17.94 -13.60 30.92
N LEU A 49 18.75 -14.31 30.13
CA LEU A 49 18.86 -14.06 28.69
C LEU A 49 17.56 -14.37 27.96
N ARG A 50 16.94 -15.51 28.25
CA ARG A 50 15.66 -15.90 27.66
C ARG A 50 14.57 -14.89 27.99
N ASP A 51 14.46 -14.49 29.27
CA ASP A 51 13.44 -13.55 29.73
C ASP A 51 13.65 -12.14 29.11
N ARG A 52 14.91 -11.75 28.86
CA ARG A 52 15.25 -10.51 28.15
C ARG A 52 14.83 -10.55 26.68
N VAL A 53 15.08 -11.68 26.00
CA VAL A 53 14.65 -11.89 24.61
C VAL A 53 13.14 -11.93 24.53
N ASP A 54 12.45 -12.59 25.45
CA ASP A 54 10.97 -12.66 25.50
C ASP A 54 10.34 -11.27 25.63
N SER A 55 10.90 -10.41 26.48
CA SER A 55 10.48 -9.01 26.61
C SER A 55 10.76 -8.18 25.35
N PHE A 56 11.90 -8.40 24.70
CA PHE A 56 12.21 -7.74 23.43
C PHE A 56 11.22 -8.17 22.34
N GLU A 57 11.00 -9.47 22.18
CA GLU A 57 10.07 -10.05 21.19
C GLU A 57 8.65 -9.52 21.39
N SER A 58 8.15 -9.50 22.63
CA SER A 58 6.84 -8.92 22.93
C SER A 58 6.75 -7.43 22.55
N GLY A 59 7.80 -6.66 22.81
CA GLY A 59 7.85 -5.24 22.42
C GLY A 59 7.97 -5.05 20.91
N TRP A 60 8.72 -5.93 20.24
CA TRP A 60 8.89 -5.94 18.80
C TRP A 60 7.59 -6.32 18.10
N ASP A 61 6.88 -7.35 18.56
CA ASP A 61 5.62 -7.80 17.96
C ASP A 61 4.56 -6.69 17.94
N ASN A 62 4.41 -5.97 19.05
CA ASN A 62 3.52 -4.81 19.12
C ASN A 62 3.92 -3.72 18.11
N ARG A 63 5.21 -3.34 18.07
CA ARG A 63 5.72 -2.31 17.15
C ARG A 63 5.62 -2.73 15.69
N ARG A 64 5.83 -4.01 15.41
CA ARG A 64 5.69 -4.62 14.08
C ARG A 64 4.24 -4.61 13.64
N GLY A 65 3.30 -4.95 14.52
CA GLY A 65 1.87 -4.82 14.27
C GLY A 65 1.43 -3.39 13.97
N ASP A 66 1.97 -2.41 14.70
CA ASP A 66 1.73 -0.99 14.42
C ASP A 66 2.31 -0.57 13.06
N LEU A 67 3.53 -1.01 12.74
CA LEU A 67 4.18 -0.72 11.46
C LEU A 67 3.42 -1.33 10.27
N VAL A 68 2.98 -2.58 10.38
CA VAL A 68 2.12 -3.24 9.37
C VAL A 68 0.85 -2.42 9.16
N ARG A 69 0.18 -2.02 10.24
CA ARG A 69 -1.05 -1.22 10.16
C ARG A 69 -0.83 0.10 9.42
N ASP A 70 0.24 0.81 9.72
CA ASP A 70 0.52 2.12 9.13
C ASP A 70 0.97 2.02 7.67
N ILE A 71 1.80 1.02 7.34
CA ILE A 71 2.22 0.77 5.95
C ILE A 71 1.03 0.34 5.09
N THR A 72 0.11 -0.49 5.63
CA THR A 72 -1.12 -0.87 4.94
C THR A 72 -1.96 0.36 4.58
N LYS A 73 -2.18 1.29 5.51
CA LYS A 73 -2.90 2.54 5.23
C LYS A 73 -2.23 3.37 4.14
N ILE A 74 -0.90 3.47 4.14
CA ILE A 74 -0.16 4.19 3.11
C ILE A 74 -0.36 3.49 1.75
N ARG A 75 -0.28 2.16 1.70
CA ARG A 75 -0.52 1.39 0.47
C ARG A 75 -1.94 1.59 -0.05
N GLU A 76 -2.94 1.51 0.82
CA GLU A 76 -4.35 1.76 0.47
C GLU A 76 -4.52 3.15 -0.14
N HIS A 77 -3.88 4.18 0.44
CA HIS A 77 -3.92 5.52 -0.13
C HIS A 77 -3.23 5.60 -1.50
N VAL A 78 -2.06 4.96 -1.67
CA VAL A 78 -1.36 4.92 -2.97
C VAL A 78 -2.20 4.23 -4.04
N VAL A 79 -2.83 3.11 -3.71
CA VAL A 79 -3.74 2.37 -4.61
C VAL A 79 -4.98 3.20 -4.93
N GLY A 80 -5.60 3.83 -3.93
CA GLY A 80 -6.77 4.69 -4.16
C GLY A 80 -6.48 5.87 -5.09
N VAL A 81 -5.30 6.49 -4.97
CA VAL A 81 -4.87 7.53 -5.92
C VAL A 81 -4.68 6.94 -7.32
N LEU A 82 -4.01 5.78 -7.45
CA LEU A 82 -3.80 5.12 -8.74
C LEU A 82 -5.13 4.82 -9.44
N ASP A 83 -6.06 4.21 -8.71
CA ASP A 83 -7.35 3.78 -9.24
C ASP A 83 -8.21 4.98 -9.65
N GLY A 84 -8.27 6.03 -8.82
CA GLY A 84 -9.02 7.24 -9.15
C GLY A 84 -8.48 7.96 -10.40
N PHE A 85 -7.15 7.94 -10.61
CA PHE A 85 -6.57 8.47 -11.84
C PHE A 85 -6.89 7.59 -13.07
N ARG A 86 -6.87 6.26 -12.94
CA ARG A 86 -7.24 5.35 -14.04
C ARG A 86 -8.70 5.52 -14.44
N GLU A 87 -9.60 5.54 -13.46
CA GLU A 87 -11.04 5.74 -13.69
C GLU A 87 -11.29 7.08 -14.41
N TRP A 88 -10.65 8.15 -13.94
CA TRP A 88 -10.75 9.46 -14.59
C TRP A 88 -10.21 9.46 -16.04
N ASP A 89 -9.10 8.76 -16.31
CA ASP A 89 -8.51 8.66 -17.65
C ASP A 89 -9.44 7.88 -18.61
N GLU A 90 -10.02 6.77 -18.14
CA GLU A 90 -10.98 5.96 -18.90
C GLU A 90 -12.28 6.72 -19.20
N GLU A 91 -12.84 7.42 -18.21
CA GLU A 91 -14.03 8.26 -18.39
C GLU A 91 -13.78 9.40 -19.38
N THR A 92 -12.63 10.08 -19.26
CA THR A 92 -12.27 11.20 -20.13
C THR A 92 -12.03 10.73 -21.56
N ALA A 93 -11.30 9.63 -21.75
CA ALA A 93 -11.09 9.04 -23.08
C ALA A 93 -12.41 8.65 -23.75
N SER A 94 -13.32 8.03 -22.99
CA SER A 94 -14.65 7.66 -23.48
C SER A 94 -15.48 8.88 -23.90
N GLN A 95 -15.41 9.97 -23.13
CA GLN A 95 -16.08 11.24 -23.46
C GLN A 95 -15.48 11.93 -24.70
N MET A 96 -14.16 11.86 -24.87
CA MET A 96 -13.50 12.43 -26.05
C MET A 96 -13.78 11.63 -27.33
N ASP A 97 -13.87 10.31 -27.25
CA ASP A 97 -14.22 9.46 -28.39
C ASP A 97 -15.66 9.69 -28.87
N VAL A 98 -16.62 9.90 -27.95
CA VAL A 98 -18.00 10.24 -28.34
C VAL A 98 -18.11 11.63 -28.98
N ASP A 99 -17.29 12.59 -28.54
CA ASP A 99 -17.20 13.92 -29.17
C ASP A 99 -16.54 13.85 -30.56
N ALA A 100 -15.48 13.05 -30.73
CA ALA A 100 -14.75 12.91 -31.99
C ALA A 100 -15.47 12.09 -33.06
N SER A 101 -16.28 11.11 -32.66
CA SER A 101 -17.04 10.24 -33.59
C SER A 101 -18.35 10.87 -34.09
N GLY A 102 -18.72 12.06 -33.62
CA GLY A 102 -19.71 12.93 -34.28
C GLY A 102 -21.15 12.37 -34.32
N LEU A 103 -21.54 11.52 -33.38
CA LEU A 103 -22.90 10.96 -33.31
C LEU A 103 -23.88 11.83 -32.51
N SER A 104 -23.48 13.03 -32.06
CA SER A 104 -24.44 13.99 -31.52
C SER A 104 -25.25 14.61 -32.66
N SER A 105 -26.43 14.06 -32.89
CA SER A 105 -27.49 14.66 -33.72
C SER A 105 -28.07 15.90 -33.04
N ALA A 106 -27.25 16.93 -32.84
CA ALA A 106 -27.71 18.26 -32.50
C ALA A 106 -28.17 18.93 -33.80
N SER A 107 -29.49 18.92 -34.02
CA SER A 107 -30.14 19.63 -35.13
C SER A 107 -29.65 21.07 -35.17
N ARG A 108 -28.95 21.43 -36.25
CA ARG A 108 -28.40 22.77 -36.46
C ARG A 108 -29.56 23.80 -36.45
N PRO A 109 -29.51 24.88 -35.65
CA PRO A 109 -30.58 25.87 -35.68
C PRO A 109 -30.51 26.65 -36.99
N THR A 110 -31.63 26.71 -37.71
CA THR A 110 -31.78 27.52 -38.92
C THR A 110 -31.82 29.00 -38.55
N PRO A 111 -31.01 29.87 -39.17
CA PRO A 111 -31.05 31.30 -38.88
C PRO A 111 -32.32 31.94 -39.46
N ALA A 112 -32.97 32.79 -38.66
CA ALA A 112 -34.03 33.71 -39.07
C ALA A 112 -33.46 35.11 -39.25
#